data_AF-A0A8X7PT89-F1
#
_entry.id   AF-A0A8X7PT89-F1
#
_cell.length_a   1.000
_cell.length_b   1.000
_cell.length_c   1.000
_cell.angle_alpha   90.00
_cell.angle_beta   90.00
_cell.angle_gamma   90.00
#
_symmetry.space_group_name_H-M   'P 1'
#
loop_
_entity.id
_entity.type
_entity.pdbx_description
1 polymer ?
#
loop_
_entity_poly.entity_id
_entity_poly.type
_entity_poly.pdbx_seq_one_letter_code
_entity_poly.pdbx_strand_id
1 'polypeptide(L)'
;MRDIPSHLAAAVSAQGEFFMTYILTDGLSGFSLEILQLGLITFDIIRSCTYGRAKENNTYLFSFPYFRVIPTVSLSILIGMIYAVVAPLMLPFLVGYFCLGYIVYFNQMEDVYEMTYDTCGCFWPIIHHYIFVSIILMQVTMVGLFGLKSKPSAAIATVPLILITIAYNEYCKIRFLPSFKHFPIQTAVEIDEVDEKNGETEAHYVDAATAYNRHQPCLERVTLSAEPATNLNQPLLGTGSI
;
A
#
# COMPACT_ATOMS: atom_id res chain seq x y z
N MET A 1 24.07 31.38 -30.60
CA MET A 1 23.49 31.25 -29.24
C MET A 1 21.95 31.19 -29.24
N ARG A 2 21.30 30.90 -30.38
CA ARG A 2 19.82 30.83 -30.51
C ARG A 2 19.25 29.40 -30.48
N ASP A 3 20.12 28.39 -30.48
CA ASP A 3 19.70 26.98 -30.67
C ASP A 3 19.61 26.19 -29.35
N ILE A 4 19.97 26.80 -28.22
CA ILE A 4 19.90 26.17 -26.89
C ILE A 4 18.46 25.71 -26.55
N PRO A 5 17.40 26.54 -26.73
CA PRO A 5 16.04 26.12 -26.39
C PRO A 5 15.47 25.07 -27.35
N SER A 6 15.84 25.10 -28.64
CA SER A 6 15.39 24.08 -29.61
C SER A 6 16.09 22.74 -29.38
N HIS A 7 17.39 22.73 -29.05
CA HIS A 7 18.10 21.52 -28.66
C HIS A 7 17.59 20.94 -27.35
N LEU A 8 17.26 21.78 -26.36
CA LEU A 8 16.66 21.32 -25.10
C LEU A 8 15.28 20.69 -25.33
N ALA A 9 14.43 21.31 -26.15
CA ALA A 9 13.12 20.76 -26.48
C ALA A 9 13.22 19.41 -27.22
N ALA A 10 14.18 19.27 -28.15
CA ALA A 10 14.44 18.01 -28.83
C ALA A 10 14.96 16.92 -27.87
N ALA A 11 15.88 17.28 -26.96
CA ALA A 11 16.40 16.35 -25.96
C ALA A 11 15.34 15.88 -24.97
N VAL A 12 14.46 16.78 -24.50
CA VAL A 12 13.34 16.45 -23.61
C VAL A 12 12.33 15.53 -24.29
N SER A 13 12.06 15.73 -25.59
CA SER A 13 11.19 14.84 -26.36
C SER A 13 11.80 13.45 -26.55
N ALA A 14 13.09 13.37 -26.89
CA ALA A 14 13.81 12.10 -27.03
C ALA A 14 13.90 11.33 -25.70
N GLN A 15 14.07 12.04 -24.59
CA GLN A 15 14.04 11.46 -23.26
C GLN A 15 12.66 10.86 -22.91
N GLY A 16 11.56 11.44 -23.43
CA GLY A 16 10.22 10.90 -23.28
C GLY A 16 10.02 9.52 -23.90
N GLU A 17 10.64 9.25 -25.05
CA GLU A 17 10.59 7.92 -25.71
C GLU A 17 11.31 6.84 -24.89
N PHE A 18 12.42 7.19 -24.25
CA PHE A 18 13.12 6.30 -23.33
C PHE A 18 12.24 5.95 -22.12
N PHE A 19 11.62 6.95 -21.48
CA PHE A 19 10.72 6.72 -20.35
C PHE A 19 9.44 5.96 -20.74
N MET A 20 8.93 6.18 -21.96
CA MET A 20 7.83 5.39 -22.53
C MET A 20 8.20 3.92 -22.59
N THR A 21 9.34 3.62 -23.21
CA THR A 21 9.82 2.25 -23.40
C THR A 21 10.13 1.60 -22.05
N TYR A 22 10.71 2.37 -21.12
CA TYR A 22 10.98 1.92 -19.76
C TYR A 22 9.70 1.55 -19.01
N ILE A 23 8.70 2.44 -18.92
CA ILE A 23 7.43 2.15 -18.24
C ILE A 23 6.71 0.99 -18.90
N LEU A 24 6.72 0.92 -20.24
CA LEU A 24 6.08 -0.17 -20.97
C LEU A 24 6.77 -1.51 -20.70
N THR A 25 8.11 -1.54 -20.70
CA THR A 25 8.90 -2.74 -20.44
C THR A 25 8.80 -3.17 -18.97
N ASP A 26 8.93 -2.22 -18.04
CA ASP A 26 8.81 -2.46 -16.61
C ASP A 26 7.38 -2.90 -16.24
N GLY A 27 6.35 -2.32 -16.86
CA GLY A 27 4.97 -2.74 -16.68
C GLY A 27 4.66 -4.11 -17.26
N LEU A 28 4.99 -4.35 -18.53
CA LEU A 28 4.76 -5.65 -19.17
C LEU A 28 5.55 -6.76 -18.47
N SER A 29 6.83 -6.53 -18.20
CA SER A 29 7.68 -7.50 -17.52
C SER A 29 7.25 -7.65 -16.05
N GLY A 30 7.11 -6.55 -15.32
CA GLY A 30 6.70 -6.53 -13.92
C GLY A 30 5.38 -7.22 -13.67
N PHE A 31 4.32 -6.87 -14.42
CA PHE A 31 3.03 -7.55 -14.29
C PHE A 31 3.11 -9.02 -14.69
N SER A 32 3.87 -9.39 -15.73
CA SER A 32 4.05 -10.80 -16.10
C SER A 32 4.76 -11.61 -15.01
N LEU A 33 5.81 -11.05 -14.38
CA LEU A 33 6.55 -11.69 -13.30
C LEU A 33 5.70 -11.78 -12.01
N GLU A 34 4.84 -10.77 -11.77
CA GLU A 34 3.92 -10.74 -10.63
C GLU A 34 2.78 -11.75 -10.81
N ILE A 35 2.15 -11.86 -12.00
CA ILE A 35 1.15 -12.90 -12.32
C ILE A 35 1.75 -14.29 -12.13
N LEU A 36 2.96 -14.51 -12.63
CA LEU A 36 3.65 -15.79 -12.49
C LEU A 36 4.06 -16.06 -11.02
N GLN A 37 3.94 -15.08 -10.12
CA GLN A 37 4.37 -15.14 -8.74
C GLN A 37 5.78 -15.70 -8.59
N LEU A 38 6.69 -15.27 -9.46
CA LEU A 38 8.06 -15.79 -9.45
C LEU A 38 8.73 -15.64 -8.10
N GLY A 39 8.40 -14.60 -7.33
CA GLY A 39 8.89 -14.42 -5.96
C GLY A 39 8.49 -15.57 -5.03
N LEU A 40 7.20 -15.96 -5.02
CA LEU A 40 6.69 -17.03 -4.17
C LEU A 40 7.20 -18.40 -4.62
N ILE A 41 7.18 -18.66 -5.94
CA ILE A 41 7.68 -19.91 -6.51
C ILE A 41 9.18 -20.08 -6.27
N THR A 42 9.97 -19.03 -6.50
CA THR A 42 11.43 -19.09 -6.30
C THR A 42 11.76 -19.28 -4.82
N PHE A 43 11.04 -18.61 -3.92
CA PHE A 43 11.22 -18.79 -2.48
C PHE A 43 10.84 -20.21 -2.03
N ASP A 44 9.73 -20.75 -2.52
CA ASP A 44 9.30 -22.12 -2.18
C ASP A 44 10.29 -23.16 -2.73
N ILE A 45 10.82 -22.98 -3.94
CA ILE A 45 11.88 -23.81 -4.50
C ILE A 45 13.16 -23.72 -3.65
N ILE A 46 13.61 -22.51 -3.28
CA ILE A 46 14.80 -22.33 -2.45
C ILE A 46 14.61 -22.97 -1.07
N ARG A 47 13.45 -22.80 -0.45
CA ARG A 47 13.08 -23.42 0.83
C ARG A 47 13.05 -24.93 0.71
N SER A 48 12.41 -25.47 -0.33
CA SER A 48 12.37 -26.92 -0.60
C SER A 48 13.75 -27.50 -0.88
N CYS A 49 14.66 -26.73 -1.48
CA CYS A 49 16.04 -27.17 -1.74
C CYS A 49 16.95 -27.07 -0.50
N THR A 50 16.72 -26.09 0.39
CA THR A 50 17.61 -25.78 1.51
C THR A 50 17.16 -26.42 2.83
N TYR A 51 15.85 -26.45 3.09
CA TYR A 51 15.25 -27.05 4.28
C TYR A 51 14.62 -28.39 3.88
N GLY A 52 15.40 -29.45 3.95
CA GLY A 52 14.93 -30.80 3.67
C GLY A 52 13.71 -31.17 4.52
N ARG A 53 12.54 -31.27 3.86
CA ARG A 53 11.34 -32.02 4.25
C ARG A 53 10.94 -31.98 5.75
N ALA A 54 11.13 -30.86 6.45
CA ALA A 54 10.45 -30.62 7.71
C ALA A 54 9.07 -30.05 7.39
N LYS A 55 8.08 -30.94 7.31
CA LYS A 55 6.66 -30.63 7.13
C LYS A 55 6.10 -30.00 8.39
N GLU A 56 6.57 -28.81 8.72
CA GLU A 56 5.88 -27.96 9.68
C GLU A 56 4.94 -27.07 8.86
N ASN A 57 3.65 -27.33 9.03
CA ASN A 57 2.51 -26.70 8.36
C ASN A 57 2.33 -25.22 8.76
N ASN A 58 3.41 -24.50 9.03
CA ASN A 58 3.39 -23.06 9.12
C ASN A 58 3.45 -22.53 7.68
N THR A 59 2.29 -22.50 7.06
CA THR A 59 2.03 -21.71 5.85
C THR A 59 2.32 -20.26 6.25
N TYR A 60 3.54 -19.80 6.02
CA TYR A 60 3.86 -18.38 6.19
C TYR A 60 3.09 -17.64 5.10
N LEU A 61 1.96 -17.09 5.51
CA LEU A 61 1.06 -16.32 4.67
C LEU A 61 1.82 -15.06 4.23
N PHE A 62 2.00 -14.90 2.93
CA PHE A 62 2.75 -13.76 2.41
C PHE A 62 1.86 -12.53 2.44
N SER A 63 2.24 -11.57 3.28
CA SER A 63 1.55 -10.29 3.35
C SER A 63 1.82 -9.46 2.09
N PHE A 64 0.81 -8.74 1.61
CA PHE A 64 0.95 -7.88 0.44
C PHE A 64 2.06 -6.84 0.65
N PRO A 65 3.04 -6.70 -0.27
CA PRO A 65 4.19 -5.82 -0.08
C PRO A 65 3.85 -4.34 -0.36
N TYR A 66 3.05 -3.72 0.52
CA TYR A 66 2.62 -2.32 0.43
C TYR A 66 3.79 -1.35 0.21
N PHE A 67 4.93 -1.60 0.88
CA PHE A 67 6.13 -0.77 0.79
C PHE A 67 6.77 -0.75 -0.61
N ARG A 68 6.56 -1.78 -1.43
CA ARG A 68 7.09 -1.86 -2.80
C ARG A 68 6.06 -1.35 -3.80
N VAL A 69 4.80 -1.78 -3.68
CA VAL A 69 3.77 -1.47 -4.68
C VAL A 69 3.36 0.01 -4.63
N ILE A 70 3.12 0.58 -3.45
CA ILE A 70 2.64 1.96 -3.32
C ILE A 70 3.63 2.98 -3.91
N PRO A 71 4.94 2.94 -3.60
CA PRO A 71 5.89 3.89 -4.20
C PRO A 71 6.05 3.69 -5.70
N THR A 72 6.09 2.45 -6.19
CA THR A 72 6.20 2.17 -7.63
C THR A 72 5.02 2.73 -8.41
N VAL A 73 3.79 2.49 -7.93
CA VAL A 73 2.57 3.04 -8.54
C VAL A 73 2.60 4.57 -8.50
N SER A 74 3.00 5.17 -7.37
CA SER A 74 3.09 6.62 -7.22
C SER A 74 4.13 7.24 -8.18
N LEU A 75 5.27 6.58 -8.40
CA LEU A 75 6.28 6.98 -9.38
C LEU A 75 5.75 6.87 -10.82
N SER A 76 5.02 5.81 -11.14
CA SER A 76 4.37 5.66 -12.46
C SER A 76 3.37 6.77 -12.73
N ILE A 77 2.55 7.17 -11.73
CA ILE A 77 1.67 8.34 -11.83
C ILE A 77 2.49 9.61 -12.06
N LEU A 78 3.56 9.81 -11.30
CA LEU A 78 4.42 11.00 -11.41
C LEU A 78 5.02 11.16 -12.81
N ILE A 79 5.67 10.13 -13.32
CA ILE A 79 6.29 10.15 -14.64
C ILE A 79 5.22 10.28 -15.71
N GLY A 80 4.13 9.52 -15.60
CA GLY A 80 3.00 9.56 -16.52
C GLY A 80 2.40 10.97 -16.67
N MET A 81 2.17 11.66 -15.55
CA MET A 81 1.62 13.03 -15.56
C MET A 81 2.60 14.05 -16.13
N ILE A 82 3.90 13.98 -15.79
CA ILE A 82 4.91 14.91 -16.33
C ILE A 82 5.01 14.76 -17.86
N TYR A 83 5.09 13.52 -18.36
CA TYR A 83 5.26 13.25 -19.79
C TYR A 83 3.97 13.34 -20.59
N ALA A 84 2.79 13.33 -19.98
CA ALA A 84 1.51 13.56 -20.67
C ALA A 84 1.47 14.90 -21.43
N VAL A 85 2.16 15.92 -20.93
CA VAL A 85 2.27 17.24 -21.59
C VAL A 85 3.32 17.26 -22.69
N VAL A 86 4.40 16.49 -22.54
CA VAL A 86 5.51 16.42 -23.50
C VAL A 86 5.13 15.57 -24.71
N ALA A 87 4.57 14.37 -24.46
CA ALA A 87 4.18 13.39 -25.45
C ALA A 87 2.79 12.82 -25.09
N PRO A 88 1.69 13.36 -25.64
CA PRO A 88 0.34 12.97 -25.24
C PRO A 88 0.01 11.49 -25.53
N LEU A 89 0.76 10.85 -26.43
CA LEU A 89 0.65 9.42 -26.71
C LEU A 89 1.03 8.54 -25.50
N MET A 90 1.75 9.07 -24.51
CA MET A 90 2.03 8.39 -23.24
C MET A 90 0.78 8.05 -22.42
N LEU A 91 -0.24 8.89 -22.50
CA LEU A 91 -1.42 8.81 -21.66
C LEU A 91 -2.22 7.50 -21.88
N PRO A 92 -2.56 7.07 -23.12
CA PRO A 92 -3.22 5.78 -23.32
C PRO A 92 -2.36 4.58 -22.89
N PHE A 93 -1.02 4.64 -23.05
CA PHE A 93 -0.14 3.58 -22.55
C PHE A 93 -0.16 3.49 -21.02
N LEU A 94 -0.16 4.64 -20.34
CA LEU A 94 -0.27 4.71 -18.89
C LEU A 94 -1.61 4.18 -18.37
N VAL A 95 -2.71 4.53 -19.05
CA VAL A 95 -4.03 3.96 -18.73
C VAL A 95 -4.04 2.45 -18.94
N GLY A 96 -3.47 1.95 -20.04
CA GLY A 96 -3.30 0.53 -20.29
C GLY A 96 -2.50 -0.17 -19.18
N TYR A 97 -1.41 0.45 -18.71
CA TYR A 97 -0.62 -0.02 -17.58
C TYR A 97 -1.48 -0.14 -16.31
N PHE A 98 -2.25 0.88 -15.95
CA PHE A 98 -3.11 0.82 -14.76
C PHE A 98 -4.26 -0.19 -14.90
N CYS A 99 -4.85 -0.33 -16.09
CA CYS A 99 -5.88 -1.33 -16.34
C CYS A 99 -5.35 -2.76 -16.18
N LEU A 100 -4.18 -3.05 -16.76
CA LEU A 100 -3.52 -4.35 -16.60
C LEU A 100 -3.16 -4.60 -15.14
N GLY A 101 -2.53 -3.61 -14.49
CA GLY A 101 -2.21 -3.69 -13.07
C GLY A 101 -3.43 -3.95 -12.20
N TYR A 102 -4.56 -3.29 -12.48
CA TYR A 102 -5.83 -3.51 -11.78
C TYR A 102 -6.29 -4.97 -11.87
N ILE A 103 -6.32 -5.54 -13.08
CA ILE A 103 -6.77 -6.94 -13.29
C ILE A 103 -5.83 -7.91 -12.55
N VAL A 104 -4.52 -7.70 -12.66
CA VAL A 104 -3.50 -8.57 -12.04
C VAL A 104 -3.58 -8.51 -10.53
N TYR A 105 -3.54 -7.31 -9.94
CA TYR A 105 -3.58 -7.16 -8.50
C TYR A 105 -4.92 -7.56 -7.92
N PHE A 106 -6.04 -7.34 -8.62
CA PHE A 106 -7.35 -7.81 -8.17
C PHE A 106 -7.36 -9.35 -8.04
N ASN A 107 -6.89 -10.06 -9.07
CA ASN A 107 -6.78 -11.52 -9.01
C ASN A 107 -5.86 -11.98 -7.88
N GLN A 108 -4.73 -11.30 -7.67
CA GLN A 108 -3.80 -11.69 -6.61
C GLN A 108 -4.34 -11.42 -5.20
N MET A 109 -5.11 -10.35 -5.01
CA MET A 109 -5.74 -10.04 -3.73
C MET A 109 -6.85 -11.04 -3.38
N GLU A 110 -7.51 -11.63 -4.38
CA GLU A 110 -8.55 -12.65 -4.18
C GLU A 110 -7.96 -14.05 -3.94
N ASP A 111 -6.98 -14.47 -4.76
CA ASP A 111 -6.52 -15.86 -4.79
C ASP A 111 -5.26 -16.15 -3.96
N VAL A 112 -4.48 -15.13 -3.58
CA VAL A 112 -3.05 -15.32 -3.22
C VAL A 112 -2.70 -14.65 -1.91
N TYR A 113 -2.98 -13.36 -1.80
CA TYR A 113 -2.56 -12.56 -0.66
C TYR A 113 -3.60 -12.66 0.46
N GLU A 114 -3.14 -13.02 1.64
CA GLU A 114 -3.95 -12.89 2.85
C GLU A 114 -3.74 -11.49 3.46
N MET A 115 -4.85 -10.80 3.73
CA MET A 115 -4.82 -9.47 4.35
C MET A 115 -4.45 -9.58 5.83
N THR A 116 -3.15 -9.66 6.12
CA THR A 116 -2.63 -9.74 7.49
C THR A 116 -2.82 -8.43 8.27
N TYR A 117 -2.83 -7.30 7.56
CA TYR A 117 -2.96 -5.96 8.14
C TYR A 117 -4.09 -5.22 7.47
N ASP A 118 -5.13 -4.90 8.24
CA ASP A 118 -6.10 -3.91 7.81
C ASP A 118 -5.58 -2.52 8.17
N THR A 119 -5.38 -1.69 7.15
CA THR A 119 -4.94 -0.30 7.31
C THR A 119 -6.08 0.70 7.17
N CYS A 120 -7.32 0.22 6.95
CA CYS A 120 -8.54 1.01 6.86
C CYS A 120 -8.42 2.25 5.95
N GLY A 121 -7.64 2.15 4.86
CA GLY A 121 -7.44 3.25 3.91
C GLY A 121 -6.47 4.34 4.37
N CYS A 122 -5.68 4.14 5.43
CA CYS A 122 -4.68 5.11 5.91
C CYS A 122 -3.62 5.50 4.87
N PHE A 123 -3.42 4.69 3.84
CA PHE A 123 -2.52 5.00 2.73
C PHE A 123 -3.10 6.01 1.72
N TRP A 124 -4.41 6.22 1.70
CA TRP A 124 -5.05 7.11 0.74
C TRP A 124 -4.55 8.57 0.79
N PRO A 125 -4.42 9.21 1.97
CA PRO A 125 -3.84 10.54 2.07
C PRO A 125 -2.41 10.65 1.51
N ILE A 126 -1.62 9.57 1.63
CA ILE A 126 -0.25 9.51 1.12
C ILE A 126 -0.26 9.47 -0.42
N ILE A 127 -1.06 8.58 -1.00
CA ILE A 127 -1.21 8.46 -2.46
C ILE A 127 -1.77 9.76 -3.05
N HIS A 128 -2.80 10.33 -2.42
CA HIS A 128 -3.38 11.62 -2.80
C HIS A 128 -2.32 12.72 -2.81
N HIS A 129 -1.45 12.80 -1.80
CA HIS A 129 -0.36 13.76 -1.78
C HIS A 129 0.57 13.61 -2.99
N TYR A 130 0.99 12.39 -3.32
CA TYR A 130 1.84 12.13 -4.49
C TYR A 130 1.15 12.54 -5.80
N ILE A 131 -0.14 12.24 -5.99
CA ILE A 131 -0.90 12.67 -7.17
C ILE A 131 -0.87 14.19 -7.33
N PHE A 132 -1.06 14.94 -6.25
CA PHE A 132 -1.00 16.41 -6.30
C PHE A 132 0.40 16.94 -6.63
N VAL A 133 1.44 16.33 -6.05
CA VAL A 133 2.83 16.66 -6.39
C VAL A 133 3.09 16.42 -7.87
N SER A 134 2.58 15.32 -8.43
CA SER A 134 2.68 15.00 -9.87
C SER A 134 1.98 16.05 -10.74
N ILE A 135 0.76 16.48 -10.37
CA ILE A 135 0.01 17.51 -11.10
C ILE A 135 0.76 18.85 -11.07
N ILE A 136 1.29 19.25 -9.90
CA ILE A 136 2.05 20.51 -9.79
C ILE A 136 3.31 20.46 -10.66
N LEU A 137 4.05 19.34 -10.64
CA LEU A 137 5.24 19.17 -11.48
C LEU A 137 4.89 19.18 -12.98
N MET A 138 3.77 18.57 -13.36
CA MET A 138 3.23 18.65 -14.72
C MET A 138 2.96 20.11 -15.13
N GLN A 139 2.30 20.90 -14.28
CA GLN A 139 1.99 22.30 -14.56
C GLN A 139 3.25 23.18 -14.64
N VAL A 140 4.25 22.95 -13.77
CA VAL A 140 5.56 23.62 -13.84
C VAL A 140 6.27 23.29 -15.15
N THR A 141 6.25 22.02 -15.56
CA THR A 141 6.84 21.58 -16.83
C THR A 141 6.12 22.20 -18.04
N MET A 142 4.79 22.32 -17.97
CA MET A 142 3.96 22.98 -18.98
C MET A 142 4.29 24.47 -19.13
N VAL A 143 4.48 25.20 -18.02
CA VAL A 143 4.94 26.60 -18.05
C VAL A 143 6.31 26.71 -18.73
N GLY A 144 7.25 25.83 -18.38
CA GLY A 144 8.57 25.78 -19.02
C GLY A 144 8.48 25.55 -20.53
N LEU A 145 7.70 24.56 -20.95
CA LEU A 145 7.55 24.18 -22.35
C LEU A 145 6.91 25.30 -23.20
N PHE A 146 5.87 25.97 -22.70
CA PHE A 146 5.26 27.10 -23.41
C PHE A 146 6.10 28.38 -23.37
N GLY A 147 6.86 28.59 -22.30
CA GLY A 147 7.87 29.65 -22.23
C GLY A 147 8.91 29.51 -23.34
N LEU A 148 9.43 28.30 -23.57
CA LEU A 148 10.38 28.02 -24.63
C LEU A 148 9.78 28.17 -26.04
N LYS A 149 8.51 27.79 -26.23
CA LYS A 149 7.81 27.92 -27.53
C LYS A 149 7.32 29.35 -27.84
N SER A 150 7.74 30.36 -27.07
CA SER A 150 7.40 31.78 -27.30
C SER A 150 5.88 32.05 -27.39
N LYS A 151 5.07 31.31 -26.61
CA LYS A 151 3.62 31.55 -26.46
C LYS A 151 3.33 32.07 -25.05
N PRO A 152 3.60 33.36 -24.76
CA PRO A 152 3.52 33.91 -23.40
C PRO A 152 2.09 33.88 -22.83
N SER A 153 1.07 34.00 -23.68
CA SER A 153 -0.34 33.93 -23.24
C SER A 153 -0.69 32.59 -22.59
N ALA A 154 -0.21 31.47 -23.15
CA ALA A 154 -0.45 30.14 -22.61
C ALA A 154 0.29 29.93 -21.28
N ALA A 155 1.53 30.41 -21.16
CA ALA A 155 2.29 30.29 -19.92
C ALA A 155 1.65 31.08 -18.76
N ILE A 156 1.15 32.29 -19.03
CA ILE A 156 0.48 33.13 -18.04
C ILE A 156 -0.84 32.47 -17.58
N ALA A 157 -1.58 31.82 -18.49
CA ALA A 157 -2.81 31.11 -18.16
C ALA A 157 -2.59 29.90 -17.23
N THR A 158 -1.41 29.29 -17.23
CA THR A 158 -1.09 28.14 -16.35
C THR A 158 -0.78 28.56 -14.91
N VAL A 159 -0.37 29.81 -14.66
CA VAL A 159 -0.08 30.32 -13.30
C VAL A 159 -1.29 30.27 -12.36
N PRO A 160 -2.48 30.81 -12.72
CA PRO A 160 -3.65 30.69 -11.85
C PRO A 160 -4.07 29.23 -11.65
N LEU A 161 -3.79 28.34 -12.62
CA LEU A 161 -4.10 26.92 -12.50
C LEU A 161 -3.28 26.25 -11.37
N ILE A 162 -2.01 26.63 -11.20
CA ILE A 162 -1.16 26.17 -10.10
C ILE A 162 -1.74 26.63 -8.75
N LEU A 163 -2.14 27.90 -8.65
CA LEU A 163 -2.74 28.43 -7.42
C LEU A 163 -4.04 27.72 -7.06
N ILE A 164 -4.92 27.47 -8.03
CA ILE A 164 -6.17 26.72 -7.83
C ILE A 164 -5.86 25.30 -7.36
N THR A 165 -4.85 24.65 -7.95
CA THR A 165 -4.45 23.28 -7.57
C THR A 165 -3.96 23.22 -6.12
N ILE A 166 -3.16 24.19 -5.69
CA ILE A 166 -2.67 24.29 -4.29
C ILE A 166 -3.85 24.58 -3.34
N ALA A 167 -4.71 25.54 -3.68
CA ALA A 167 -5.89 25.86 -2.87
C ALA A 167 -6.82 24.66 -2.71
N TYR A 168 -7.03 23.90 -3.79
CA TYR A 168 -7.83 22.67 -3.77
C TYR A 168 -7.19 21.58 -2.89
N ASN A 169 -5.87 21.41 -2.94
CA ASN A 169 -5.16 20.48 -2.06
C ASN A 169 -5.37 20.83 -0.58
N GLU A 170 -5.22 22.11 -0.21
CA GLU A 170 -5.42 22.57 1.17
C GLU A 170 -6.88 22.41 1.60
N TYR A 171 -7.84 22.70 0.72
CA TYR A 171 -9.25 22.42 0.98
C TYR A 171 -9.50 20.93 1.26
N CYS A 172 -8.95 20.03 0.44
CA CYS A 172 -9.07 18.59 0.62
C CYS A 172 -8.45 18.13 1.95
N LYS A 173 -7.28 18.66 2.33
CA LYS A 173 -6.64 18.34 3.61
C LYS A 173 -7.52 18.77 4.79
N ILE A 174 -8.04 19.99 4.78
CA ILE A 174 -8.87 20.50 5.87
C ILE A 174 -10.18 19.69 5.97
N ARG A 175 -10.78 19.33 4.84
CA ARG A 175 -12.09 18.67 4.80
C ARG A 175 -12.04 17.17 5.06
N PHE A 176 -11.10 16.45 4.43
CA PHE A 176 -11.11 14.98 4.37
C PHE A 176 -10.06 14.31 5.25
N LEU A 177 -8.91 14.96 5.51
CA LEU A 177 -7.86 14.37 6.34
C LEU A 177 -8.32 14.02 7.77
N PRO A 178 -9.19 14.81 8.44
CA PRO A 178 -9.69 14.44 9.76
C PRO A 178 -10.42 13.09 9.79
N SER A 179 -11.15 12.75 8.74
CA SER A 179 -11.90 11.49 8.61
C SER A 179 -11.00 10.25 8.53
N PHE A 180 -9.78 10.39 8.01
CA PHE A 180 -8.81 9.29 7.97
C PHE A 180 -8.02 9.13 9.27
N LYS A 181 -8.00 10.17 10.13
CA LYS A 181 -7.22 10.16 11.38
C LYS A 181 -8.07 9.86 12.61
N HIS A 182 -9.35 10.20 12.57
CA HIS A 182 -10.25 10.07 13.71
C HIS A 182 -11.47 9.27 13.31
N PHE A 183 -11.81 8.29 14.14
CA PHE A 183 -13.05 7.56 14.01
C PHE A 183 -14.20 8.36 14.65
N PRO A 184 -15.31 8.62 13.93
CA PRO A 184 -16.41 9.41 14.46
C PRO A 184 -17.16 8.67 15.57
N ILE A 185 -17.39 9.37 16.69
CA ILE A 185 -18.09 8.81 17.87
C ILE A 185 -19.52 8.35 17.52
N GLN A 186 -20.19 9.05 16.60
CA GLN A 186 -21.55 8.67 16.17
C GLN A 186 -21.58 7.27 15.55
N THR A 187 -20.60 6.95 14.71
CA THR A 187 -20.48 5.61 14.11
C THR A 187 -20.08 4.57 15.14
N ALA A 188 -19.26 4.94 16.14
CA ALA A 188 -18.94 4.04 17.25
C ALA A 188 -20.22 3.64 18.02
N VAL A 189 -21.05 4.62 18.40
CA VAL A 189 -22.32 4.36 19.10
C VAL A 189 -23.27 3.51 18.25
N GLU A 190 -23.35 3.77 16.95
CA GLU A 190 -24.20 2.96 16.06
C GLU A 190 -23.73 1.50 15.98
N ILE A 191 -22.42 1.27 15.93
CA ILE A 191 -21.85 -0.09 15.97
C ILE A 191 -22.15 -0.75 17.32
N ASP A 192 -21.92 -0.04 18.44
CA ASP A 192 -22.21 -0.56 19.77
C ASP A 192 -23.69 -0.96 19.93
N GLU A 193 -24.62 -0.15 19.44
CA GLU A 193 -26.06 -0.44 19.45
C GLU A 193 -26.44 -1.66 18.59
N VAL A 194 -25.73 -1.89 17.49
CA VAL A 194 -25.94 -3.06 16.62
C VAL A 194 -25.42 -4.33 17.31
N ASP A 195 -24.25 -4.26 17.92
CA ASP A 195 -23.65 -5.38 18.65
C ASP A 195 -24.53 -5.79 19.84
N GLU A 196 -25.13 -4.81 20.55
CA GLU A 196 -26.10 -5.06 21.62
C GLU A 196 -27.36 -5.76 21.10
N LYS A 197 -27.90 -5.33 19.95
CA LYS A 197 -29.09 -5.96 19.34
C LYS A 197 -28.81 -7.40 18.90
N ASN A 198 -27.60 -7.67 18.42
CA ASN A 198 -27.17 -9.00 18.02
C ASN A 198 -26.79 -9.90 19.20
N GLY A 199 -26.59 -9.31 20.40
CA GLY A 199 -26.13 -10.03 21.58
C GLY A 199 -24.65 -10.44 21.51
N GLU A 200 -23.86 -9.75 20.68
CA GLU A 200 -22.44 -10.05 20.43
C GLU A 200 -21.50 -9.27 21.36
N THR A 201 -22.04 -8.31 22.10
CA THR A 201 -21.31 -7.41 23.01
C THR A 201 -20.37 -8.15 23.97
N GLU A 202 -20.87 -9.16 24.70
CA GLU A 202 -20.06 -9.92 25.66
C GLU A 202 -18.94 -10.72 24.99
N ALA A 203 -19.18 -11.23 23.78
CA ALA A 203 -18.17 -11.96 23.01
C ALA A 203 -17.04 -11.02 22.57
N HIS A 204 -17.37 -9.81 22.09
CA HIS A 204 -16.40 -8.78 21.73
C HIS A 204 -15.57 -8.30 22.92
N TYR A 205 -16.16 -8.14 24.11
CA TYR A 205 -15.42 -7.79 25.32
C TYR A 205 -14.39 -8.86 25.72
N VAL A 206 -14.77 -10.14 25.66
CA VAL A 206 -13.86 -11.26 25.97
C VAL A 206 -12.74 -11.38 24.93
N ASP A 207 -13.06 -11.22 23.65
CA ASP A 207 -12.07 -11.21 22.58
C ASP A 207 -11.08 -10.06 22.75
N ALA A 208 -11.56 -8.83 22.98
CA ALA A 208 -10.72 -7.66 23.23
C ALA A 208 -9.78 -7.84 24.44
N ALA A 209 -10.26 -8.48 25.52
CA ALA A 209 -9.45 -8.76 26.71
C ALA A 209 -8.34 -9.80 26.45
N THR A 210 -8.50 -10.65 25.45
CA THR A 210 -7.56 -11.75 25.14
C THR A 210 -6.72 -11.52 23.88
N ALA A 211 -7.13 -10.59 23.01
CA ALA A 211 -6.51 -10.31 21.71
C ALA A 211 -4.99 -10.08 21.80
N TYR A 212 -4.53 -9.22 22.71
CA TYR A 212 -3.11 -8.90 22.85
C TYR A 212 -2.28 -10.02 23.47
N ASN A 213 -2.90 -10.94 24.23
CA ASN A 213 -2.20 -12.09 24.81
C ASN A 213 -1.89 -13.18 23.77
N ARG A 214 -2.69 -13.26 22.69
CA ARG A 214 -2.60 -14.29 21.65
C ARG A 214 -1.32 -14.24 20.81
N HIS A 215 -0.63 -13.10 20.79
CA HIS A 215 0.58 -12.89 19.98
C HIS A 215 1.88 -12.96 20.79
N GLN A 216 1.80 -13.16 22.10
CA GLN A 216 2.95 -13.34 22.97
C GLN A 216 2.98 -14.78 23.50
N PRO A 217 3.75 -15.70 22.89
CA PRO A 217 3.86 -17.09 23.36
C PRO A 217 4.42 -17.21 24.79
N CYS A 218 4.98 -16.13 25.34
CA CYS A 218 5.47 -16.03 26.71
C CYS A 218 4.42 -15.57 27.75
N LEU A 219 3.25 -15.12 27.31
CA LEU A 219 2.17 -14.60 28.17
C LEU A 219 0.91 -15.48 28.16
N GLU A 220 0.99 -16.67 27.57
CA GLU A 220 -0.07 -17.68 27.64
C GLU A 220 -0.29 -18.03 29.12
N ARG A 221 -1.36 -17.47 29.68
CA ARG A 221 -1.72 -17.67 31.09
C ARG A 221 -1.98 -19.16 31.23
N VAL A 222 -1.10 -19.88 31.93
CA VAL A 222 -1.35 -21.24 32.40
C VAL A 222 -2.70 -21.19 33.09
N THR A 223 -3.75 -21.65 32.41
CA THR A 223 -5.04 -21.89 33.03
C THR A 223 -4.78 -22.99 34.04
N LEU A 224 -4.52 -22.60 35.28
CA LEU A 224 -4.61 -23.45 36.45
C LEU A 224 -6.00 -24.08 36.38
N SER A 225 -6.04 -25.30 35.84
CA SER A 225 -7.18 -26.19 35.95
C SER A 225 -7.54 -26.22 37.42
N ALA A 226 -8.78 -25.87 37.73
CA ALA A 226 -9.32 -25.97 39.07
C ALA A 226 -9.40 -27.47 39.44
N GLU A 227 -8.30 -28.04 39.91
CA GLU A 227 -8.34 -29.32 40.63
C GLU A 227 -8.77 -29.04 42.08
N PRO A 228 -9.81 -29.73 42.59
CA PRO A 228 -10.27 -29.51 43.95
C PRO A 228 -9.21 -30.05 44.93
N ALA A 229 -8.85 -29.19 45.89
CA ALA A 229 -7.87 -29.46 46.92
C ALA A 229 -8.15 -30.79 47.63
N THR A 230 -7.27 -31.79 47.42
CA THR A 230 -7.27 -33.01 48.22
C THR A 230 -5.96 -33.08 49.01
N ASN A 231 -6.03 -32.54 50.22
CA ASN A 231 -5.32 -32.91 51.45
C ASN A 231 -3.81 -33.20 51.36
N LEU A 232 -2.99 -32.15 51.58
CA LEU A 232 -1.67 -32.27 52.19
C LEU A 232 -1.83 -32.73 53.64
N ASN A 233 -1.59 -34.00 53.93
CA ASN A 233 -1.25 -34.49 55.28
C ASN A 233 -0.66 -35.91 55.18
N GLN A 234 0.59 -36.04 54.75
CA GLN A 234 1.40 -37.20 55.09
C GLN A 234 2.89 -36.83 55.15
N PRO A 235 3.57 -37.04 56.29
CA PRO A 235 4.98 -36.72 56.44
C PRO A 235 5.87 -37.81 55.82
N LEU A 236 6.90 -37.38 55.08
CA LEU A 236 7.93 -38.24 54.51
C LEU A 236 8.86 -38.74 55.62
N LEU A 237 8.67 -39.99 56.05
CA LEU A 237 9.63 -40.77 56.82
C LEU A 237 10.43 -41.64 55.85
N GLY A 238 11.75 -41.41 55.82
CA GLY A 238 12.68 -42.16 54.99
C GLY A 238 13.17 -43.46 55.62
N THR A 239 13.66 -44.36 54.77
CA THR A 239 14.64 -45.47 54.94
C THR A 239 14.63 -46.19 53.57
N GLY A 240 15.69 -46.53 52.83
CA GLY A 240 17.07 -46.87 53.15
C GLY A 240 17.36 -48.25 52.50
N SER A 241 18.35 -48.31 51.58
CA SER A 241 19.10 -49.52 51.12
C SER A 241 18.31 -50.54 50.25
N ILE A 242 18.81 -51.19 49.19
CA ILE A 242 20.12 -51.43 48.53
C ILE A 242 19.87 -51.37 47.02
#